data_AF-A0ABD3LEX8-F1
#
_entry.id   AF-A0ABD3LEX8-F1
#
_cell.length_a   1.000
_cell.length_b   1.000
_cell.length_c   1.000
_cell.angle_alpha   90.00
_cell.angle_beta   90.00
_cell.angle_gamma   90.00
#
_symmetry.space_group_name_H-M   'P 1'
#
loop_
_entity.id
_entity.type
_entity.pdbx_description
1 polymer ?
#
loop_
_entity_poly.entity_id
_entity_poly.type
_entity_poly.pdbx_seq_one_letter_code
_entity_poly.pdbx_strand_id
1 'polypeptide(L)'
;MSSGKRPASHSSLSLSLSLSLFSFSLLAMAIAAAATSTATAAALSSLSSSSSSSSHSRLLLRAPRTLTPRAPRRPRPFSVKALAAPALTQDDLKKIAADKAVEYVRSGMVLGLGTGSTAAFVVAKLGELLKAGQLKDIVGVPTSKRTEEQARGLGIPLSILDDHPRIDLAIDGADEVDPYLNLVKGRGGALLREKMVEAASKEFVVVADETKLVDGLGGSGLAMPVEVVQFCWKYNLVRLQELFNEEGCDAKLRLNQDGKPYVTDNSNYIVDLYFKTPIKDGPAAGKEISSLEGVVEHGLFLNMATAVIIAGKTGVDVKTK
;
A
#
# COMPACT_ATOMS: atom_id res chain seq x y z
N MET A 1 54.25 -26.63 41.23
CA MET A 1 55.39 -26.04 41.99
C MET A 1 56.42 -25.61 40.93
N SER A 2 56.99 -24.41 40.86
CA SER A 2 56.91 -23.16 41.66
C SER A 2 56.71 -21.99 40.67
N SER A 3 55.77 -21.03 40.80
CA SER A 3 55.69 -19.85 41.69
C SER A 3 56.84 -18.81 41.60
N GLY A 4 56.46 -17.54 41.33
CA GLY A 4 57.32 -16.33 41.25
C GLY A 4 56.96 -15.44 40.05
N LYS A 5 56.35 -14.23 40.09
CA LYS A 5 55.76 -13.32 41.11
C LYS A 5 56.49 -11.95 41.32
N ARG A 6 56.24 -10.98 40.39
CA ARG A 6 56.31 -9.49 40.55
C ARG A 6 57.72 -8.87 40.74
N PRO A 7 57.93 -7.52 40.71
CA PRO A 7 57.03 -6.35 40.49
C PRO A 7 57.25 -5.63 39.12
N ALA A 8 56.55 -4.60 38.63
CA ALA A 8 55.57 -3.59 39.11
C ALA A 8 56.11 -2.24 39.66
N SER A 9 56.08 -1.15 38.86
CA SER A 9 56.12 0.26 39.33
C SER A 9 55.85 1.32 38.24
N HIS A 10 54.81 2.15 38.42
CA HIS A 10 54.59 3.52 37.87
C HIS A 10 54.60 3.72 36.32
N SER A 11 54.11 4.83 35.75
CA SER A 11 53.60 6.10 36.31
C SER A 11 52.28 6.59 35.68
N SER A 12 51.48 7.29 36.48
CA SER A 12 50.23 7.95 36.07
C SER A 12 50.46 9.26 35.31
N LEU A 13 49.60 9.56 34.33
CA LEU A 13 49.43 10.91 33.80
C LEU A 13 47.94 11.19 33.53
N SER A 14 47.28 11.81 34.52
CA SER A 14 45.96 12.41 34.37
C SER A 14 46.10 13.82 33.82
N LEU A 15 45.30 14.21 32.82
CA LEU A 15 44.98 15.61 32.62
C LEU A 15 43.51 15.78 32.25
N SER A 16 42.82 16.60 33.03
CA SER A 16 41.43 16.98 32.85
C SER A 16 41.28 18.06 31.79
N LEU A 17 40.20 18.01 31.01
CA LEU A 17 39.60 19.21 30.45
C LEU A 17 38.07 19.11 30.53
N SER A 18 37.43 20.17 31.02
CA SER A 18 36.02 20.16 31.40
C SER A 18 35.38 21.56 31.24
N LEU A 19 34.11 21.57 30.86
CA LEU A 19 33.20 22.73 30.81
C LEU A 19 33.52 23.85 29.81
N SER A 20 32.70 23.88 28.75
CA SER A 20 32.06 25.10 28.22
C SER A 20 30.66 24.66 27.78
N LEU A 21 29.61 24.82 28.59
CA LEU A 21 28.84 26.04 28.83
C LEU A 21 28.48 26.76 27.52
N PHE A 22 27.27 26.53 27.00
CA PHE A 22 26.07 27.34 27.28
C PHE A 22 26.21 28.83 26.90
N SER A 23 26.07 29.15 25.60
CA SER A 23 25.35 30.34 25.10
C SER A 23 25.36 30.38 23.57
N PHE A 24 24.19 30.22 22.94
CA PHE A 24 23.75 31.07 21.82
C PHE A 24 22.25 30.83 21.59
N SER A 25 21.45 31.65 22.27
CA SER A 25 19.98 31.68 22.14
C SER A 25 19.57 32.83 21.19
N LEU A 26 18.41 32.68 20.54
CA LEU A 26 17.60 33.74 19.91
C LEU A 26 18.35 34.89 19.20
N LEU A 27 18.53 34.76 17.87
CA LEU A 27 18.80 35.92 17.00
C LEU A 27 18.23 35.75 15.56
N ALA A 28 16.89 35.68 15.43
CA ALA A 28 16.17 35.83 14.16
C ALA A 28 14.64 36.03 14.32
N MET A 29 14.19 36.87 15.26
CA MET A 29 12.80 37.37 15.28
C MET A 29 12.81 38.90 15.34
N ALA A 30 11.72 39.51 14.85
CA ALA A 30 11.49 40.95 14.73
C ALA A 30 12.36 41.71 13.69
N ILE A 31 11.87 41.74 12.45
CA ILE A 31 11.63 43.03 11.78
C ILE A 31 10.11 43.25 11.81
N ALA A 32 9.66 44.48 12.07
CA ALA A 32 8.27 44.75 12.43
C ALA A 32 7.66 45.94 11.69
N ALA A 33 6.32 45.95 11.67
CA ALA A 33 5.43 47.12 11.62
C ALA A 33 5.56 48.13 10.45
N ALA A 34 4.69 47.96 9.45
CA ALA A 34 4.03 49.04 8.71
C ALA A 34 2.69 48.51 8.14
N ALA A 35 1.61 49.27 8.02
CA ALA A 35 1.15 50.48 8.74
C ALA A 35 -0.40 50.54 8.62
N THR A 36 -1.09 51.22 9.54
CA THR A 36 -2.57 51.24 9.62
C THR A 36 -3.25 52.47 8.99
N SER A 37 -4.56 52.35 8.71
CA SER A 37 -5.48 53.41 8.24
C SER A 37 -5.37 53.74 6.74
N THR A 38 -6.42 54.05 5.98
CA THR A 38 -7.68 54.76 6.31
C THR A 38 -8.94 54.18 5.64
N ALA A 39 -10.14 54.56 6.10
CA ALA A 39 -11.43 54.21 5.47
C ALA A 39 -12.48 55.33 5.56
N THR A 40 -12.93 55.84 4.40
CA THR A 40 -13.99 56.86 4.16
C THR A 40 -14.25 56.90 2.64
N ALA A 41 -15.44 57.13 2.07
CA ALA A 41 -16.83 57.17 2.56
C ALA A 41 -17.78 56.87 1.35
N ALA A 42 -19.01 56.36 1.53
CA ALA A 42 -20.30 57.09 1.46
C ALA A 42 -20.51 58.03 0.23
N ALA A 43 -21.69 58.14 -0.42
CA ALA A 43 -22.96 57.39 -0.41
C ALA A 43 -23.90 57.92 -1.54
N LEU A 44 -25.22 57.65 -1.46
CA LEU A 44 -26.34 58.20 -2.28
C LEU A 44 -26.47 57.58 -3.69
N SER A 45 -27.66 57.43 -4.31
CA SER A 45 -29.08 57.34 -3.89
C SER A 45 -29.88 56.76 -5.09
N SER A 46 -31.18 56.42 -5.12
CA SER A 46 -32.34 56.46 -4.21
C SER A 46 -33.14 55.11 -4.41
N LEU A 47 -34.23 54.68 -3.75
CA LEU A 47 -35.53 55.24 -3.30
C LEU A 47 -36.37 55.87 -4.43
N SER A 48 -37.66 55.57 -4.63
CA SER A 48 -38.61 54.62 -4.01
C SER A 48 -39.68 54.25 -5.09
N SER A 49 -40.84 53.60 -4.91
CA SER A 49 -41.77 53.39 -3.78
C SER A 49 -42.61 52.10 -3.95
N SER A 50 -43.31 51.70 -2.88
CA SER A 50 -44.32 50.61 -2.84
C SER A 50 -45.73 51.06 -3.24
N SER A 51 -46.60 50.13 -3.66
CA SER A 51 -47.96 50.00 -3.09
C SER A 51 -48.63 48.66 -3.47
N SER A 52 -49.64 48.27 -2.67
CA SER A 52 -50.38 47.00 -2.77
C SER A 52 -51.88 47.24 -2.71
N SER A 53 -52.68 46.45 -3.44
CA SER A 53 -54.03 46.05 -3.01
C SER A 53 -54.55 44.88 -3.87
N SER A 54 -55.69 44.30 -3.48
CA SER A 54 -56.21 43.01 -3.93
C SER A 54 -57.56 43.12 -4.66
N SER A 55 -58.09 41.96 -5.10
CA SER A 55 -59.53 41.64 -5.28
C SER A 55 -60.34 42.52 -6.28
N HIS A 56 -60.89 41.96 -7.36
CA HIS A 56 -62.00 41.01 -7.32
C HIS A 56 -62.23 40.25 -8.66
N SER A 57 -62.97 39.15 -8.60
CA SER A 57 -63.43 38.37 -9.75
C SER A 57 -64.57 39.05 -10.53
N ARG A 58 -64.60 38.85 -11.86
CA ARG A 58 -65.85 38.87 -12.65
C ARG A 58 -65.88 37.69 -13.63
N LEU A 59 -67.04 37.07 -13.77
CA LEU A 59 -67.29 35.99 -14.73
C LEU A 59 -67.27 36.53 -16.16
N LEU A 60 -66.74 35.74 -17.10
CA LEU A 60 -67.05 35.86 -18.52
C LEU A 60 -67.63 34.53 -19.00
N LEU A 61 -68.91 34.54 -19.34
CA LEU A 61 -69.64 33.39 -19.85
C LEU A 61 -69.20 33.11 -21.29
N ARG A 62 -68.79 31.87 -21.60
CA ARG A 62 -68.39 31.48 -22.97
C ARG A 62 -69.07 30.18 -23.39
N ALA A 63 -69.69 30.20 -24.57
CA ALA A 63 -70.56 29.13 -25.06
C ALA A 63 -69.83 27.78 -25.25
N PRO A 64 -70.54 26.65 -25.13
CA PRO A 64 -69.95 25.32 -25.24
C PRO A 64 -69.44 25.05 -26.66
N ARG A 65 -68.22 24.52 -26.76
CA ARG A 65 -67.71 23.87 -27.98
C ARG A 65 -67.97 22.37 -27.90
N THR A 66 -68.47 21.80 -29.00
CA THR A 66 -68.67 20.35 -29.14
C THR A 66 -67.34 19.60 -29.09
N LEU A 67 -67.29 18.53 -28.27
CA LEU A 67 -66.14 17.65 -28.17
C LEU A 67 -66.26 16.52 -29.20
N THR A 68 -65.39 16.52 -30.21
CA THR A 68 -65.25 15.37 -31.11
C THR A 68 -64.35 14.30 -30.47
N PRO A 69 -64.71 12.99 -30.54
CA PRO A 69 -63.88 11.93 -30.00
C PRO A 69 -62.49 11.87 -30.66
N ARG A 70 -61.45 11.95 -29.84
CA ARG A 70 -60.05 11.85 -30.29
C ARG A 70 -59.68 10.39 -30.55
N ALA A 71 -59.27 10.07 -31.78
CA ALA A 71 -58.86 8.71 -32.14
C ALA A 71 -57.73 8.18 -31.24
N PRO A 72 -57.72 6.86 -30.90
CA PRO A 72 -56.76 6.29 -29.96
C PRO A 72 -55.34 6.37 -30.50
N ARG A 73 -54.42 6.95 -29.70
CA ARG A 73 -52.98 6.92 -29.99
C ARG A 73 -52.47 5.48 -29.84
N ARG A 74 -51.85 4.92 -30.88
CA ARG A 74 -51.06 3.69 -30.76
C ARG A 74 -50.00 3.87 -29.65
N PRO A 75 -49.79 2.88 -28.77
CA PRO A 75 -48.70 2.94 -27.81
C PRO A 75 -47.35 2.99 -28.55
N ARG A 76 -46.44 3.84 -28.08
CA ARG A 76 -45.03 3.79 -28.52
C ARG A 76 -44.35 2.64 -27.76
N PRO A 77 -43.45 1.87 -28.40
CA PRO A 77 -42.65 0.89 -27.66
C PRO A 77 -41.79 1.63 -26.62
N PHE A 78 -41.84 1.16 -25.37
CA PHE A 78 -40.95 1.65 -24.33
C PHE A 78 -39.54 1.13 -24.59
N SER A 79 -38.69 1.97 -25.16
CA SER A 79 -37.26 1.71 -25.21
C SER A 79 -36.68 1.85 -23.80
N VAL A 80 -36.65 0.74 -23.07
CA VAL A 80 -35.87 0.64 -21.85
C VAL A 80 -34.40 0.67 -22.27
N LYS A 81 -33.74 1.82 -22.07
CA LYS A 81 -32.27 1.86 -22.14
C LYS A 81 -31.77 0.88 -21.09
N ALA A 82 -31.12 -0.19 -21.52
CA ALA A 82 -30.34 -1.03 -20.62
C ALA A 82 -29.30 -0.12 -19.94
N LEU A 83 -29.42 0.04 -18.63
CA LEU A 83 -28.36 0.64 -17.84
C LEU A 83 -27.19 -0.35 -17.91
N ALA A 84 -26.09 0.07 -18.55
CA ALA A 84 -24.87 -0.71 -18.53
C ALA A 84 -24.47 -0.94 -17.07
N ALA A 85 -24.09 -2.17 -16.74
CA ALA A 85 -23.56 -2.47 -15.41
C ALA A 85 -22.37 -1.52 -15.13
N PRO A 86 -22.26 -0.96 -13.91
CA PRO A 86 -21.15 -0.08 -13.58
C PRO A 86 -19.83 -0.84 -13.76
N ALA A 87 -18.87 -0.20 -14.42
CA ALA A 87 -17.55 -0.80 -14.63
C ALA A 87 -16.86 -1.00 -13.27
N LEU A 88 -16.33 -2.20 -13.02
CA LEU A 88 -15.63 -2.55 -11.79
C LEU A 88 -14.42 -1.62 -11.59
N THR A 89 -14.30 -1.04 -10.39
CA THR A 89 -13.12 -0.28 -9.98
C THR A 89 -11.98 -1.23 -9.59
N GLN A 90 -10.75 -0.72 -9.45
CA GLN A 90 -9.64 -1.55 -9.01
C GLN A 90 -9.87 -2.10 -7.58
N ASP A 91 -10.56 -1.37 -6.71
CA ASP A 91 -10.85 -1.83 -5.36
C ASP A 91 -11.99 -2.87 -5.33
N ASP A 92 -12.95 -2.81 -6.27
CA ASP A 92 -13.88 -3.93 -6.50
C ASP A 92 -13.13 -5.19 -6.93
N LEU A 93 -12.17 -5.08 -7.87
CA LEU A 93 -11.35 -6.21 -8.31
C LEU A 93 -10.50 -6.79 -7.16
N LYS A 94 -9.86 -5.93 -6.34
CA LYS A 94 -9.11 -6.37 -5.15
C LYS A 94 -10.01 -7.09 -4.15
N LYS A 95 -11.23 -6.59 -3.91
CA LYS A 95 -12.21 -7.23 -3.04
C LYS A 95 -12.66 -8.58 -3.60
N ILE A 96 -12.93 -8.67 -4.91
CA ILE A 96 -13.30 -9.92 -5.59
C ILE A 96 -12.17 -10.96 -5.49
N ALA A 97 -10.90 -10.57 -5.69
CA ALA A 97 -9.76 -11.46 -5.48
C ALA A 97 -9.64 -11.93 -4.02
N ALA A 98 -9.88 -11.03 -3.05
CA ALA A 98 -9.85 -11.36 -1.63
C ALA A 98 -11.01 -12.28 -1.19
N ASP A 99 -12.23 -12.03 -1.66
CA ASP A 99 -13.40 -12.89 -1.46
C ASP A 99 -13.16 -14.30 -2.04
N LYS A 100 -12.42 -14.41 -3.16
CA LYS A 100 -12.01 -15.71 -3.73
C LYS A 100 -10.87 -16.38 -2.95
N ALA A 101 -9.93 -15.63 -2.40
CA ALA A 101 -8.80 -16.17 -1.65
C ALA A 101 -9.21 -16.79 -0.30
N VAL A 102 -10.21 -16.22 0.38
CA VAL A 102 -10.70 -16.81 1.65
C VAL A 102 -11.41 -18.15 1.48
N GLU A 103 -11.75 -18.59 0.25
CA GLU A 103 -12.24 -19.95 0.00
C GLU A 103 -11.20 -21.04 0.31
N TYR A 104 -9.90 -20.70 0.31
CA TYR A 104 -8.82 -21.62 0.66
C TYR A 104 -8.70 -21.81 2.19
N VAL A 105 -9.24 -20.88 2.97
CA VAL A 105 -9.08 -20.83 4.44
C VAL A 105 -10.03 -21.81 5.12
N ARG A 106 -9.50 -22.55 6.09
CA ARG A 106 -10.24 -23.55 6.88
C ARG A 106 -10.05 -23.27 8.37
N SER A 107 -11.07 -23.54 9.17
CA SER A 107 -10.97 -23.42 10.62
C SER A 107 -9.83 -24.28 11.18
N GLY A 108 -9.09 -23.76 12.17
CA GLY A 108 -7.90 -24.40 12.73
C GLY A 108 -6.57 -24.08 12.03
N MET A 109 -6.58 -23.29 10.95
CA MET A 109 -5.34 -22.90 10.23
C MET A 109 -4.54 -21.80 10.93
N VAL A 110 -3.22 -21.92 10.84
CA VAL A 110 -2.28 -20.80 10.99
C VAL A 110 -2.15 -20.09 9.64
N LEU A 111 -2.40 -18.78 9.60
CA LEU A 111 -2.44 -17.98 8.37
C LEU A 111 -1.34 -16.92 8.32
N GLY A 112 -0.60 -16.86 7.22
CA GLY A 112 0.26 -15.72 6.89
C GLY A 112 -0.58 -14.56 6.37
N LEU A 113 -0.63 -13.46 7.12
CA LEU A 113 -1.45 -12.29 6.78
C LEU A 113 -0.61 -11.25 6.02
N GLY A 114 -0.91 -11.08 4.73
CA GLY A 114 -0.20 -10.21 3.80
C GLY A 114 -0.29 -8.69 4.07
N THR A 115 0.43 -7.90 3.28
CA THR A 115 0.56 -6.45 3.40
C THR A 115 0.16 -5.70 2.12
N GLY A 116 -0.58 -4.60 2.27
CA GLY A 116 -0.98 -3.73 1.16
C GLY A 116 -2.50 -3.72 0.91
N SER A 117 -2.94 -2.99 -0.13
CA SER A 117 -4.38 -2.72 -0.33
C SER A 117 -5.20 -3.97 -0.65
N THR A 118 -4.66 -4.94 -1.40
CA THR A 118 -5.37 -6.20 -1.70
C THR A 118 -5.44 -7.11 -0.48
N ALA A 119 -4.32 -7.33 0.22
CA ALA A 119 -4.28 -8.12 1.44
C ALA A 119 -5.15 -7.53 2.57
N ALA A 120 -5.28 -6.20 2.64
CA ALA A 120 -6.18 -5.55 3.58
C ALA A 120 -7.66 -5.97 3.39
N PHE A 121 -8.11 -6.27 2.17
CA PHE A 121 -9.45 -6.84 1.96
C PHE A 121 -9.56 -8.29 2.44
N VAL A 122 -8.51 -9.11 2.29
CA VAL A 122 -8.45 -10.48 2.83
C VAL A 122 -8.54 -10.46 4.35
N VAL A 123 -7.75 -9.61 5.00
CA VAL A 123 -7.74 -9.44 6.47
C VAL A 123 -9.08 -8.92 6.98
N ALA A 124 -9.70 -7.95 6.30
CA ALA A 124 -11.06 -7.51 6.61
C ALA A 124 -12.08 -8.66 6.52
N LYS A 125 -12.03 -9.44 5.44
CA LYS A 125 -12.93 -10.58 5.21
C LYS A 125 -12.76 -11.69 6.24
N LEU A 126 -11.53 -12.01 6.64
CA LEU A 126 -11.25 -12.95 7.73
C LEU A 126 -11.89 -12.51 9.05
N GLY A 127 -11.82 -11.21 9.38
CA GLY A 127 -12.51 -10.63 10.53
C GLY A 127 -14.03 -10.78 10.47
N GLU A 128 -14.65 -10.55 9.29
CA GLU A 128 -16.09 -10.79 9.08
C GLU A 128 -16.46 -12.27 9.32
N LEU A 129 -15.71 -13.21 8.73
CA LEU A 129 -15.99 -14.65 8.80
C LEU A 129 -15.81 -15.22 10.22
N LEU A 130 -14.78 -14.76 10.95
CA LEU A 130 -14.55 -15.11 12.35
C LEU A 130 -15.65 -14.55 13.25
N LYS A 131 -16.03 -13.29 13.08
CA LYS A 131 -17.10 -12.64 13.85
C LYS A 131 -18.48 -13.27 13.58
N ALA A 132 -18.71 -13.79 12.37
CA ALA A 132 -19.90 -14.56 12.01
C ALA A 132 -19.86 -16.03 12.50
N GLY A 133 -18.75 -16.49 13.09
CA GLY A 133 -18.56 -17.87 13.54
C GLY A 133 -18.46 -18.90 12.40
N GLN A 134 -18.25 -18.44 11.16
CA GLN A 134 -18.11 -19.26 9.96
C GLN A 134 -16.69 -19.84 9.83
N LEU A 135 -15.69 -19.07 10.26
CA LEU A 135 -14.35 -19.57 10.59
C LEU A 135 -14.18 -19.62 12.12
N LYS A 136 -13.32 -20.54 12.58
CA LYS A 136 -12.97 -20.74 13.99
C LYS A 136 -11.50 -21.12 14.12
N ASP A 137 -10.94 -20.91 15.30
CA ASP A 137 -9.62 -21.44 15.68
C ASP A 137 -8.48 -21.03 14.72
N ILE A 138 -8.61 -19.84 14.12
CA ILE A 138 -7.61 -19.23 13.23
C ILE A 138 -6.58 -18.45 14.05
N VAL A 139 -5.30 -18.57 13.69
CA VAL A 139 -4.22 -17.71 14.20
C VAL A 139 -3.51 -17.02 13.04
N GLY A 140 -3.39 -15.69 13.08
CA GLY A 140 -2.71 -14.89 12.06
C GLY A 140 -1.26 -14.54 12.43
N VAL A 141 -0.34 -14.69 11.48
CA VAL A 141 1.05 -14.23 11.56
C VAL A 141 1.23 -13.07 10.56
N PRO A 142 1.37 -11.81 11.01
CA PRO A 142 1.31 -10.65 10.13
C PRO A 142 2.65 -10.28 9.48
N THR A 143 2.62 -9.97 8.19
CA THR A 143 3.81 -9.56 7.41
C THR A 143 4.24 -8.11 7.65
N SER A 144 3.46 -7.27 8.34
CA SER A 144 3.87 -5.91 8.72
C SER A 144 3.16 -5.44 10.00
N LYS A 145 3.69 -4.40 10.65
CA LYS A 145 3.01 -3.72 11.77
C LYS A 145 1.64 -3.19 11.34
N ARG A 146 1.51 -2.70 10.10
CA ARG A 146 0.23 -2.24 9.53
C ARG A 146 -0.81 -3.36 9.47
N THR A 147 -0.40 -4.56 9.06
CA THR A 147 -1.31 -5.72 9.03
C THR A 147 -1.60 -6.23 10.43
N GLU A 148 -0.62 -6.21 11.34
CA GLU A 148 -0.82 -6.52 12.76
C GLU A 148 -1.87 -5.60 13.39
N GLU A 149 -1.74 -4.28 13.23
CA GLU A 149 -2.70 -3.27 13.69
C GLU A 149 -4.11 -3.51 13.13
N GLN A 150 -4.23 -3.77 11.82
CA GLN A 150 -5.51 -4.05 11.18
C GLN A 150 -6.16 -5.32 11.72
N ALA A 151 -5.43 -6.44 11.76
CA ALA A 151 -5.96 -7.73 12.19
C ALA A 151 -6.33 -7.71 13.69
N ARG A 152 -5.52 -7.05 14.52
CA ARG A 152 -5.79 -6.81 15.95
C ARG A 152 -7.06 -5.97 16.14
N GLY A 153 -7.25 -4.91 15.34
CA GLY A 153 -8.47 -4.09 15.34
C GLY A 153 -9.74 -4.81 14.89
N LEU A 154 -9.60 -5.90 14.14
CA LEU A 154 -10.69 -6.77 13.71
C LEU A 154 -10.98 -7.94 14.67
N GLY A 155 -10.18 -8.10 15.73
CA GLY A 155 -10.33 -9.20 16.71
C GLY A 155 -9.81 -10.56 16.21
N ILE A 156 -8.97 -10.59 15.18
CA ILE A 156 -8.31 -11.81 14.72
C ILE A 156 -7.24 -12.21 15.75
N PRO A 157 -7.18 -13.47 16.24
CA PRO A 157 -6.09 -13.93 17.08
C PRO A 157 -4.76 -13.84 16.33
N LEU A 158 -3.74 -13.26 16.96
CA LEU A 158 -2.42 -13.05 16.36
C LEU A 158 -1.31 -13.77 17.11
N SER A 159 -0.30 -14.19 16.37
CA SER A 159 0.95 -14.78 16.88
C SER A 159 2.13 -14.41 15.98
N ILE A 160 3.32 -14.90 16.30
CA ILE A 160 4.57 -14.63 15.58
C ILE A 160 5.19 -15.92 15.01
N LEU A 161 6.14 -15.75 14.08
CA LEU A 161 6.80 -16.87 13.40
C LEU A 161 7.65 -17.73 14.35
N ASP A 162 8.16 -17.16 15.45
CA ASP A 162 8.92 -17.90 16.48
C ASP A 162 8.03 -18.92 17.21
N ASP A 163 6.78 -18.56 17.49
CA ASP A 163 5.78 -19.42 18.14
C ASP A 163 5.10 -20.38 17.13
N HIS A 164 4.95 -19.95 15.87
CA HIS A 164 4.37 -20.75 14.78
C HIS A 164 5.31 -20.84 13.56
N PRO A 165 6.44 -21.60 13.65
CA PRO A 165 7.44 -21.71 12.58
C PRO A 165 7.00 -22.58 11.39
N ARG A 166 5.71 -22.92 11.31
CA ARG A 166 5.04 -23.54 10.16
C ARG A 166 3.66 -22.94 10.03
N ILE A 167 3.34 -22.45 8.84
CA ILE A 167 2.09 -21.78 8.50
C ILE A 167 1.36 -22.64 7.45
N ASP A 168 0.04 -22.79 7.57
CA ASP A 168 -0.73 -23.62 6.64
C ASP A 168 -0.90 -22.94 5.29
N LEU A 169 -1.21 -21.63 5.32
CA LEU A 169 -1.54 -20.82 4.15
C LEU A 169 -1.14 -19.35 4.36
N ALA A 170 -0.29 -18.80 3.49
CA ALA A 170 -0.12 -17.35 3.35
C ALA A 170 -1.05 -16.81 2.26
N ILE A 171 -1.64 -15.62 2.51
CA ILE A 171 -2.37 -14.86 1.50
C ILE A 171 -1.85 -13.42 1.49
N ASP A 172 -1.28 -13.00 0.36
CA ASP A 172 -0.77 -11.63 0.16
C ASP A 172 -0.92 -11.15 -1.28
N GLY A 173 -0.80 -9.84 -1.50
CA GLY A 173 -0.68 -9.25 -2.82
C GLY A 173 0.72 -9.37 -3.41
N ALA A 174 0.77 -9.10 -4.72
CA ALA A 174 2.00 -8.88 -5.48
C ALA A 174 1.99 -7.51 -6.17
N ASP A 175 3.18 -6.99 -6.42
CA ASP A 175 3.41 -5.76 -7.16
C ASP A 175 3.54 -5.99 -8.67
N GLU A 176 4.11 -7.13 -9.06
CA GLU A 176 4.10 -7.70 -10.41
C GLU A 176 3.98 -9.23 -10.32
N VAL A 177 3.45 -9.87 -11.36
CA VAL A 177 3.37 -11.34 -11.52
C VAL A 177 3.77 -11.72 -12.95
N ASP A 178 4.77 -12.60 -13.10
CA ASP A 178 5.23 -13.10 -14.39
C ASP A 178 4.44 -14.35 -14.88
N PRO A 179 4.68 -14.84 -16.11
CA PRO A 179 4.00 -16.03 -16.63
C PRO A 179 4.29 -17.34 -15.88
N TYR A 180 5.33 -17.37 -15.04
CA TYR A 180 5.77 -18.54 -14.25
C TYR A 180 5.34 -18.44 -12.77
N LEU A 181 4.55 -17.43 -12.42
CA LEU A 181 4.09 -17.12 -11.07
C LEU A 181 5.25 -16.78 -10.10
N ASN A 182 6.33 -16.19 -10.62
CA ASN A 182 7.26 -15.40 -9.82
C ASN A 182 6.72 -13.98 -9.66
N LEU A 183 7.16 -13.28 -8.60
CA LEU A 183 6.59 -11.98 -8.22
C LEU A 183 7.66 -10.91 -8.04
N VAL A 184 7.27 -9.65 -8.30
CA VAL A 184 7.82 -8.50 -7.55
C VAL A 184 6.88 -8.21 -6.38
N LYS A 185 7.44 -7.93 -5.20
CA LYS A 185 6.74 -7.50 -3.98
C LYS A 185 7.52 -6.37 -3.28
N GLY A 186 6.99 -5.84 -2.18
CA GLY A 186 7.69 -4.88 -1.33
C GLY A 186 7.52 -3.39 -1.65
N ARG A 187 6.68 -2.99 -2.62
CA ARG A 187 6.35 -1.55 -2.82
C ARG A 187 5.64 -0.96 -1.60
N GLY A 188 4.99 -1.80 -0.78
CA GLY A 188 4.48 -1.47 0.55
C GLY A 188 5.56 -1.31 1.64
N GLY A 189 6.76 -1.86 1.46
CA GLY A 189 7.92 -1.70 2.36
C GLY A 189 8.14 -2.78 3.43
N ALA A 190 7.46 -3.93 3.35
CA ALA A 190 7.54 -5.01 4.34
C ALA A 190 8.24 -6.30 3.83
N LEU A 191 8.96 -6.21 2.69
CA LEU A 191 9.44 -7.35 1.89
C LEU A 191 10.19 -8.45 2.66
N LEU A 192 11.02 -8.11 3.65
CA LEU A 192 11.72 -9.13 4.46
C LEU A 192 10.72 -10.00 5.25
N ARG A 193 9.73 -9.36 5.89
CA ARG A 193 8.71 -10.04 6.69
C ARG A 193 7.70 -10.79 5.83
N GLU A 194 7.30 -10.19 4.70
CA GLU A 194 6.54 -10.85 3.65
C GLU A 194 7.23 -12.18 3.27
N LYS A 195 8.52 -12.14 2.92
CA LYS A 195 9.27 -13.33 2.48
C LYS A 195 9.45 -14.38 3.57
N MET A 196 9.77 -13.97 4.81
CA MET A 196 9.94 -14.92 5.93
C MET A 196 8.65 -15.70 6.24
N VAL A 197 7.50 -15.03 6.23
CA VAL A 197 6.19 -15.65 6.50
C VAL A 197 5.75 -16.54 5.34
N GLU A 198 5.90 -16.06 4.09
CA GLU A 198 5.52 -16.82 2.90
C GLU A 198 6.42 -18.04 2.67
N ALA A 199 7.72 -17.95 2.93
CA ALA A 199 8.65 -19.09 2.84
C ALA A 199 8.44 -20.15 3.94
N ALA A 200 7.83 -19.77 5.08
CA ALA A 200 7.43 -20.70 6.14
C ALA A 200 6.02 -21.30 5.94
N SER A 201 5.34 -20.93 4.86
CA SER A 201 3.97 -21.38 4.55
C SER A 201 3.97 -22.61 3.65
N LYS A 202 3.09 -23.57 3.95
CA LYS A 202 2.88 -24.77 3.13
C LYS A 202 2.23 -24.44 1.77
N GLU A 203 1.30 -23.50 1.75
CA GLU A 203 0.67 -22.95 0.55
C GLU A 203 0.79 -21.42 0.58
N PHE A 204 1.08 -20.80 -0.56
CA PHE A 204 1.10 -19.35 -0.74
C PHE A 204 0.21 -18.96 -1.90
N VAL A 205 -0.87 -18.25 -1.59
CA VAL A 205 -1.88 -17.77 -2.55
C VAL A 205 -1.73 -16.26 -2.72
N VAL A 206 -1.39 -15.84 -3.94
CA VAL A 206 -1.25 -14.43 -4.29
C VAL A 206 -2.60 -13.86 -4.75
N VAL A 207 -2.96 -12.66 -4.31
CA VAL A 207 -4.12 -11.90 -4.78
C VAL A 207 -3.72 -10.67 -5.60
N ALA A 208 -4.13 -10.64 -6.87
CA ALA A 208 -3.79 -9.57 -7.80
C ALA A 208 -5.02 -9.11 -8.62
N ASP A 209 -4.98 -7.86 -9.08
CA ASP A 209 -5.81 -7.39 -10.18
C ASP A 209 -5.06 -7.52 -11.51
N GLU A 210 -5.79 -7.56 -12.63
CA GLU A 210 -5.23 -7.76 -13.98
C GLU A 210 -4.08 -6.81 -14.36
N THR A 211 -3.96 -5.63 -13.72
CA THR A 211 -2.88 -4.67 -13.98
C THR A 211 -1.51 -5.08 -13.43
N LYS A 212 -1.42 -6.15 -12.63
CA LYS A 212 -0.15 -6.65 -12.07
C LYS A 212 0.56 -7.67 -12.96
N LEU A 213 -0.08 -8.13 -14.04
CA LEU A 213 0.54 -9.08 -14.97
C LEU A 213 1.62 -8.39 -15.81
N VAL A 214 2.79 -9.03 -15.90
CA VAL A 214 3.92 -8.59 -16.73
C VAL A 214 4.46 -9.76 -17.55
N ASP A 215 5.05 -9.49 -18.72
CA ASP A 215 5.72 -10.52 -19.53
C ASP A 215 7.02 -11.04 -18.86
N GLY A 216 7.60 -10.25 -17.95
CA GLY A 216 8.75 -10.60 -17.11
C GLY A 216 8.98 -9.55 -16.01
N LEU A 217 9.62 -9.95 -14.91
CA LEU A 217 9.80 -9.12 -13.71
C LEU A 217 10.63 -7.85 -13.99
N GLY A 218 10.28 -6.74 -13.35
CA GLY A 218 10.76 -5.39 -13.67
C GLY A 218 10.04 -4.75 -14.86
N GLY A 219 9.23 -5.53 -15.61
CA GLY A 219 8.60 -5.11 -16.85
C GLY A 219 7.53 -4.02 -16.73
N SER A 220 7.03 -3.71 -15.52
CA SER A 220 6.10 -2.58 -15.35
C SER A 220 6.80 -1.21 -15.35
N GLY A 221 8.14 -1.16 -15.29
CA GLY A 221 8.91 0.08 -15.16
C GLY A 221 8.77 0.78 -13.80
N LEU A 222 8.07 0.16 -12.85
CA LEU A 222 7.94 0.61 -11.46
C LEU A 222 8.96 -0.11 -10.57
N ALA A 223 9.12 0.38 -9.34
CA ALA A 223 10.16 -0.07 -8.41
C ALA A 223 10.21 -1.59 -8.17
N MET A 224 11.38 -2.20 -8.32
CA MET A 224 11.74 -3.49 -7.73
C MET A 224 12.58 -3.19 -6.47
N PRO A 225 12.06 -3.42 -5.25
CA PRO A 225 12.71 -2.93 -4.03
C PRO A 225 13.83 -3.83 -3.52
N VAL A 226 14.88 -3.25 -2.92
CA VAL A 226 15.92 -3.97 -2.19
C VAL A 226 16.09 -3.35 -0.79
N GLU A 227 15.88 -4.12 0.26
CA GLU A 227 16.10 -3.71 1.66
C GLU A 227 17.60 -3.77 1.96
N VAL A 228 18.17 -2.66 2.45
CA VAL A 228 19.61 -2.50 2.71
C VAL A 228 19.87 -1.86 4.07
N VAL A 229 20.99 -2.22 4.71
CA VAL A 229 21.39 -1.60 5.99
C VAL A 229 21.67 -0.10 5.79
N GLN A 230 21.43 0.70 6.84
CA GLN A 230 21.63 2.16 6.75
C GLN A 230 23.11 2.55 6.57
N PHE A 231 24.05 1.72 7.06
CA PHE A 231 25.48 1.95 6.91
C PHE A 231 25.90 1.89 5.44
N CYS A 232 26.48 2.98 4.93
CA CYS A 232 26.98 3.08 3.55
C CYS A 232 25.97 2.72 2.43
N TRP A 233 24.65 2.87 2.65
CA TRP A 233 23.60 2.56 1.66
C TRP A 233 23.85 3.13 0.25
N LYS A 234 24.55 4.28 0.13
CA LYS A 234 24.94 4.90 -1.14
C LYS A 234 25.85 4.01 -1.99
N TYR A 235 26.73 3.23 -1.36
CA TYR A 235 27.56 2.24 -2.03
C TYR A 235 26.68 1.14 -2.63
N ASN A 236 25.76 0.58 -1.84
CA ASN A 236 24.84 -0.46 -2.33
C ASN A 236 23.90 0.05 -3.42
N LEU A 237 23.45 1.32 -3.39
CA LEU A 237 22.71 1.92 -4.51
C LEU A 237 23.51 1.87 -5.81
N VAL A 238 24.79 2.29 -5.79
CA VAL A 238 25.65 2.26 -6.97
C VAL A 238 25.89 0.82 -7.43
N ARG A 239 26.26 -0.08 -6.52
CA ARG A 239 26.52 -1.50 -6.83
C ARG A 239 25.29 -2.23 -7.41
N LEU A 240 24.09 -1.94 -6.90
CA LEU A 240 22.83 -2.49 -7.42
C LEU A 240 22.47 -1.93 -8.79
N GLN A 241 22.77 -0.65 -9.08
CA GLN A 241 22.57 -0.10 -10.42
C GLN A 241 23.57 -0.68 -11.42
N GLU A 242 24.84 -0.80 -11.02
CA GLU A 242 25.92 -1.36 -11.85
C GLU A 242 25.63 -2.80 -12.29
N LEU A 243 24.99 -3.58 -11.42
CA LEU A 243 24.60 -4.98 -11.67
C LEU A 243 23.59 -5.13 -12.83
N PHE A 244 22.76 -4.11 -13.06
CA PHE A 244 21.67 -4.13 -14.04
C PHE A 244 21.79 -3.01 -15.09
N ASN A 245 23.03 -2.63 -15.43
CA ASN A 245 23.33 -1.63 -16.46
C ASN A 245 22.77 -2.03 -17.85
N GLU A 246 22.75 -3.33 -18.18
CA GLU A 246 22.27 -3.82 -19.48
C GLU A 246 20.74 -3.72 -19.62
N GLU A 247 20.00 -3.86 -18.53
CA GLU A 247 18.55 -3.66 -18.43
C GLU A 247 18.18 -2.17 -18.28
N GLY A 248 19.17 -1.28 -18.36
CA GLY A 248 19.02 0.17 -18.25
C GLY A 248 18.56 0.64 -16.86
N CYS A 249 18.97 -0.06 -15.80
CA CYS A 249 18.50 0.20 -14.44
C CYS A 249 18.87 1.59 -13.92
N ASP A 250 17.93 2.21 -13.20
CA ASP A 250 18.06 3.47 -12.48
C ASP A 250 17.69 3.20 -11.01
N ALA A 251 18.64 3.41 -10.08
CA ALA A 251 18.50 3.05 -8.68
C ALA A 251 18.30 4.29 -7.79
N LYS A 252 17.28 4.27 -6.92
CA LYS A 252 16.94 5.40 -6.04
C LYS A 252 16.74 4.94 -4.59
N LEU A 253 17.17 5.76 -3.63
CA LEU A 253 16.72 5.58 -2.25
C LEU A 253 15.22 5.87 -2.16
N ARG A 254 14.43 4.96 -1.58
CA ARG A 254 13.02 5.21 -1.27
C ARG A 254 12.90 6.32 -0.23
N LEU A 255 12.04 7.30 -0.47
CA LEU A 255 11.75 8.38 0.46
C LEU A 255 10.36 8.23 1.09
N ASN A 256 10.20 8.76 2.31
CA ASN A 256 8.90 8.92 2.96
C ASN A 256 8.19 10.21 2.46
N GLN A 257 6.99 10.48 2.98
CA GLN A 257 6.21 11.67 2.62
C GLN A 257 6.88 13.01 3.00
N ASP A 258 7.83 13.02 3.95
CA ASP A 258 8.63 14.20 4.32
C ASP A 258 9.86 14.40 3.42
N GLY A 259 10.10 13.52 2.43
CA GLY A 259 11.33 13.51 1.63
C GLY A 259 12.57 12.96 2.36
N LYS A 260 12.40 12.33 3.54
CA LYS A 260 13.47 11.65 4.29
C LYS A 260 13.62 10.20 3.81
N PRO A 261 14.74 9.50 4.07
CA PRO A 261 14.85 8.07 3.83
C PRO A 261 13.67 7.28 4.41
N TYR A 262 13.07 6.39 3.62
CA TYR A 262 12.08 5.45 4.11
C TYR A 262 12.76 4.41 5.02
N VAL A 263 12.16 4.16 6.18
CA VAL A 263 12.65 3.18 7.16
C VAL A 263 11.69 1.99 7.21
N THR A 264 12.20 0.78 7.02
CA THR A 264 11.39 -0.45 7.06
C THR A 264 10.96 -0.79 8.48
N ASP A 265 10.03 -1.73 8.60
CA ASP A 265 9.60 -2.28 9.90
C ASP A 265 10.75 -2.87 10.74
N ASN A 266 11.89 -3.15 10.09
CA ASN A 266 13.11 -3.75 10.64
C ASN A 266 14.27 -2.74 10.78
N SER A 267 13.99 -1.43 10.65
CA SER A 267 14.96 -0.33 10.76
C SER A 267 16.02 -0.25 9.64
N ASN A 268 15.77 -0.86 8.48
CA ASN A 268 16.62 -0.73 7.29
C ASN A 268 16.12 0.38 6.35
N TYR A 269 16.87 0.67 5.29
CA TYR A 269 16.42 1.49 4.16
C TYR A 269 16.00 0.60 2.99
N ILE A 270 15.37 1.21 1.97
CA ILE A 270 15.09 0.55 0.69
C ILE A 270 15.74 1.33 -0.45
N VAL A 271 16.44 0.61 -1.34
CA VAL A 271 16.80 1.09 -2.68
C VAL A 271 15.79 0.50 -3.66
N ASP A 272 15.06 1.37 -4.36
CA ASP A 272 14.14 0.99 -5.43
C ASP A 272 14.88 1.00 -6.77
N LEU A 273 14.84 -0.14 -7.47
CA LEU A 273 15.44 -0.33 -8.80
C LEU A 273 14.35 -0.19 -9.88
N TYR A 274 14.60 0.63 -10.90
CA TYR A 274 13.66 0.90 -11.99
C TYR A 274 14.28 0.48 -13.32
N PHE A 275 13.66 -0.48 -14.01
CA PHE A 275 14.23 -1.10 -15.22
C PHE A 275 13.66 -0.50 -16.52
N LYS A 276 14.44 -0.56 -17.62
CA LYS A 276 13.97 -0.22 -18.99
C LYS A 276 13.43 -1.43 -19.73
N THR A 277 13.95 -2.61 -19.42
CA THR A 277 13.51 -3.91 -19.94
C THR A 277 13.35 -4.91 -18.79
N PRO A 278 12.54 -5.97 -18.92
CA PRO A 278 12.47 -7.03 -17.93
C PRO A 278 13.85 -7.62 -17.57
N ILE A 279 13.98 -8.10 -16.33
CA ILE A 279 15.15 -8.80 -15.82
C ILE A 279 15.34 -10.10 -16.60
N LYS A 280 16.52 -10.30 -17.21
CA LYS A 280 16.80 -11.44 -18.11
C LYS A 280 16.72 -12.81 -17.42
N ASP A 281 17.30 -12.90 -16.23
CA ASP A 281 17.34 -14.12 -15.40
C ASP A 281 17.04 -13.72 -13.95
N GLY A 282 15.81 -13.96 -13.51
CA GLY A 282 15.36 -13.67 -12.14
C GLY A 282 16.18 -14.43 -11.08
N PRO A 283 16.33 -15.77 -11.18
CA PRO A 283 17.16 -16.55 -10.26
C PRO A 283 18.61 -16.07 -10.12
N ALA A 284 19.27 -15.70 -11.22
CA ALA A 284 20.62 -15.13 -11.18
C ALA A 284 20.59 -13.75 -10.50
N ALA A 285 19.72 -12.85 -10.95
CA ALA A 285 19.59 -11.50 -10.40
C ALA A 285 19.33 -11.49 -8.89
N GLY A 286 18.44 -12.35 -8.38
CA GLY A 286 18.16 -12.48 -6.95
C GLY A 286 19.40 -12.93 -6.17
N LYS A 287 20.05 -14.00 -6.62
CA LYS A 287 21.29 -14.52 -6.02
C LYS A 287 22.39 -13.46 -5.99
N GLU A 288 22.55 -12.67 -7.05
CA GLU A 288 23.57 -11.63 -7.15
C GLU A 288 23.24 -10.44 -6.24
N ILE A 289 21.99 -9.99 -6.17
CA ILE A 289 21.53 -8.98 -5.20
C ILE A 289 21.82 -9.44 -3.76
N SER A 290 21.42 -10.66 -3.39
CA SER A 290 21.66 -11.22 -2.05
C SER A 290 23.14 -11.47 -1.73
N SER A 291 24.05 -11.38 -2.71
CA SER A 291 25.49 -11.55 -2.50
C SER A 291 26.23 -10.25 -2.13
N LEU A 292 25.59 -9.08 -2.28
CA LEU A 292 26.19 -7.78 -1.97
C LEU A 292 26.15 -7.49 -0.46
N GLU A 293 27.29 -7.12 0.13
CA GLU A 293 27.40 -6.89 1.56
C GLU A 293 26.49 -5.74 2.04
N GLY A 294 25.64 -6.02 3.04
CA GLY A 294 24.69 -5.04 3.57
C GLY A 294 23.40 -4.90 2.76
N VAL A 295 23.19 -5.70 1.70
CA VAL A 295 21.82 -6.08 1.32
C VAL A 295 21.25 -6.98 2.42
N VAL A 296 19.96 -6.80 2.71
CA VAL A 296 19.22 -7.58 3.70
C VAL A 296 18.28 -8.55 3.00
N GLU A 297 17.47 -8.07 2.05
CA GLU A 297 16.54 -8.89 1.25
C GLU A 297 16.05 -8.11 0.01
N HIS A 298 15.52 -8.81 -1.00
CA HIS A 298 15.08 -8.22 -2.27
C HIS A 298 13.62 -8.53 -2.65
N GLY A 299 13.01 -7.66 -3.44
CA GLY A 299 11.62 -7.71 -3.89
C GLY A 299 11.29 -8.80 -4.91
N LEU A 300 12.28 -9.54 -5.42
CA LEU A 300 12.04 -10.74 -6.24
C LEU A 300 11.64 -11.92 -5.34
N PHE A 301 10.45 -12.48 -5.57
CA PHE A 301 9.93 -13.65 -4.85
C PHE A 301 9.78 -14.78 -5.88
N LEU A 302 10.82 -15.61 -5.94
CA LEU A 302 11.08 -16.54 -7.03
C LEU A 302 10.71 -17.96 -6.61
N ASN A 303 9.95 -18.64 -7.45
CA ASN A 303 9.35 -19.95 -7.19
C ASN A 303 8.48 -20.06 -5.91
N MET A 304 8.11 -18.96 -5.25
CA MET A 304 7.40 -19.01 -3.96
C MET A 304 5.88 -19.27 -4.07
N ALA A 305 5.17 -18.62 -5.01
CA ALA A 305 3.72 -18.76 -5.10
C ALA A 305 3.29 -20.19 -5.45
N THR A 306 2.26 -20.71 -4.78
CA THR A 306 1.57 -21.96 -5.14
C THR A 306 0.43 -21.68 -6.12
N ALA A 307 -0.29 -20.58 -5.91
CA ALA A 307 -1.36 -20.11 -6.79
C ALA A 307 -1.40 -18.58 -6.87
N VAL A 308 -1.96 -18.06 -7.96
CA VAL A 308 -2.27 -16.63 -8.14
C VAL A 308 -3.73 -16.48 -8.57
N ILE A 309 -4.49 -15.73 -7.80
CA ILE A 309 -5.88 -15.33 -8.06
C ILE A 309 -5.84 -13.96 -8.72
N ILE A 310 -6.37 -13.87 -9.94
CA ILE A 310 -6.32 -12.67 -10.78
C ILE A 310 -7.76 -12.18 -11.01
N ALA A 311 -8.12 -11.05 -10.43
CA ALA A 311 -9.39 -10.38 -10.72
C ALA A 311 -9.24 -9.42 -11.91
N GLY A 312 -10.02 -9.65 -12.96
CA GLY A 312 -10.06 -8.82 -14.16
C GLY A 312 -11.48 -8.41 -14.55
N LYS A 313 -11.61 -7.58 -15.58
CA LYS A 313 -12.91 -7.06 -16.04
C LYS A 313 -13.86 -8.15 -16.57
N THR A 314 -13.33 -9.32 -16.90
CA THR A 314 -14.06 -10.49 -17.42
C THR A 314 -14.44 -11.53 -16.35
N GLY A 315 -13.92 -11.40 -15.12
CA GLY A 315 -14.14 -12.38 -14.05
C GLY A 315 -12.89 -12.60 -13.19
N VAL A 316 -12.77 -13.78 -12.59
CA VAL A 316 -11.61 -14.20 -11.79
C VAL A 316 -10.96 -15.41 -12.44
N ASP A 317 -9.67 -15.30 -12.71
CA ASP A 317 -8.80 -16.40 -13.12
C ASP A 317 -8.01 -16.93 -11.91
N VAL A 318 -7.66 -18.21 -11.93
CA VAL A 318 -6.89 -18.88 -10.86
C VAL A 318 -5.82 -19.73 -11.52
N LYS A 319 -4.56 -19.26 -11.43
CA LYS A 319 -3.39 -19.98 -11.93
C LYS A 319 -2.72 -20.72 -10.78
N THR A 320 -2.25 -21.94 -11.04
CA THR A 320 -1.45 -22.74 -10.11
C THR A 320 -0.16 -23.18 -10.78
N LYS A 321 0.79 -23.66 -9.97
CA LYS A 321 1.89 -24.50 -10.47
C LYS A 321 1.45 -25.97 -10.56
#